data_AF-A0A971ZCA0-F1
#
_entry.id   AF-A0A971ZCA0-F1
#
_cell.length_a   1.000
_cell.length_b   1.000
_cell.length_c   1.000
_cell.angle_alpha   90.00
_cell.angle_beta   90.00
_cell.angle_gamma   90.00
#
_symmetry.space_group_name_H-M   'P 1'
#
loop_
_entity.id
_entity.type
_entity.pdbx_description
1 polymer ?
#
loop_
_entity_poly.entity_id
_entity_poly.type
_entity_poly.pdbx_seq_one_letter_code
_entity_poly.pdbx_strand_id
1 'polypeptide(L)'
;MKNGKKQKLVDHAIDTQFIAISKSREQLEPLKNNVLFKTLIIGQDEPEDIVDMDGHIADILGIQDGSVVILRPDLHVLARFKEFGRNEISEIMRRINSVKTEEK
;
A
#
# COMPACT_ATOMS: atom_id res chain seq x y z
N MET A 1 20.05 17.40 16.46
CA MET A 1 19.38 17.24 15.14
C MET A 1 19.27 15.75 14.87
N LYS A 2 18.07 15.17 14.94
CA LYS A 2 17.87 13.76 14.59
C LYS A 2 17.80 13.71 13.06
N ASN A 3 18.83 13.12 12.43
CA ASN A 3 18.75 12.74 11.03
C ASN A 3 17.66 11.68 10.91
N GLY A 4 16.45 12.09 10.53
CA GLY A 4 15.38 11.17 10.14
C GLY A 4 15.91 10.35 8.96
N LYS A 5 16.20 9.08 9.21
CA LYS A 5 16.48 8.14 8.12
C LYS A 5 15.28 8.19 7.20
N LYS A 6 15.45 8.68 5.97
CA LYS A 6 14.48 8.50 4.88
C LYS A 6 14.30 6.99 4.71
N GLN A 7 13.23 6.44 5.29
CA GLN A 7 12.88 5.04 5.11
C GLN A 7 12.47 4.86 3.64
N LYS A 8 13.09 3.89 2.98
CA LYS A 8 12.78 3.56 1.58
C LYS A 8 11.57 2.64 1.56
N LEU A 9 10.79 2.64 0.47
CA LEU A 9 9.65 1.72 0.29
C LEU A 9 10.04 0.25 0.57
N VAL A 10 11.26 -0.15 0.19
CA VAL A 10 11.81 -1.48 0.44
C VAL A 10 11.94 -1.84 1.92
N ASP A 11 12.13 -0.84 2.80
CA ASP A 11 12.23 -1.05 4.24
C ASP A 11 10.85 -1.46 4.83
N HIS A 12 9.76 -1.24 4.09
CA HIS A 12 8.43 -1.63 4.52
C HIS A 12 8.02 -3.02 4.04
N ALA A 13 8.69 -3.59 3.04
CA ALA A 13 8.48 -4.97 2.59
C ALA A 13 9.13 -5.96 3.57
N ILE A 14 8.44 -6.22 4.67
CA ILE A 14 8.85 -7.22 5.66
C ILE A 14 7.82 -8.36 5.65
N ASP A 15 8.32 -9.60 5.72
CA ASP A 15 7.61 -10.83 6.05
C ASP A 15 6.24 -11.03 5.39
N THR A 16 6.24 -11.23 4.06
CA THR A 16 5.14 -11.86 3.30
C THR A 16 3.81 -11.11 3.23
N GLN A 17 3.72 -9.92 3.83
CA GLN A 17 2.50 -9.10 3.78
C GLN A 17 2.38 -8.36 2.44
N PHE A 18 1.13 -8.20 2.00
CA PHE A 18 0.80 -7.24 0.95
C PHE A 18 0.89 -5.83 1.51
N ILE A 19 1.30 -4.86 0.70
CA ILE A 19 1.42 -3.46 1.13
C ILE A 19 0.29 -2.67 0.49
N ALA A 20 -0.54 -2.02 1.30
CA ALA A 20 -1.57 -1.09 0.84
C ALA A 20 -1.10 0.35 1.05
N ILE A 21 -1.02 1.13 -0.01
CA ILE A 21 -0.52 2.51 0.02
C ILE A 21 -1.61 3.47 -0.45
N SER A 22 -1.84 4.55 0.30
CA SER A 22 -2.77 5.62 -0.05
C SER A 22 -2.30 6.97 0.50
N LYS A 23 -2.80 8.05 -0.07
CA LYS A 23 -2.73 9.41 0.53
C LYS A 23 -3.77 9.60 1.64
N SER A 24 -4.80 8.74 1.72
CA SER A 24 -5.89 8.87 2.70
C SER A 24 -5.88 7.75 3.73
N ARG A 25 -5.84 8.12 5.01
CA ARG A 25 -5.95 7.19 6.15
C ARG A 25 -7.29 6.47 6.17
N GLU A 26 -8.37 7.18 5.83
CA GLU A 26 -9.72 6.63 5.81
C GLU A 26 -9.85 5.46 4.81
N GLN A 27 -9.21 5.59 3.65
CA GLN A 27 -9.22 4.54 2.62
C GLN A 27 -8.49 3.27 3.05
N LEU A 28 -7.55 3.37 3.99
CA LEU A 28 -6.80 2.23 4.52
C LEU A 28 -7.41 1.62 5.79
N GLU A 29 -8.33 2.33 6.46
CA GLU A 29 -8.95 1.86 7.70
C GLU A 29 -9.58 0.45 7.58
N PRO A 30 -10.22 0.07 6.45
CA PRO A 30 -10.74 -1.29 6.29
C PRO A 30 -9.66 -2.40 6.28
N LEU A 31 -8.40 -2.05 5.98
CA LEU A 31 -7.28 -3.00 5.89
C LEU A 31 -6.39 -3.00 7.14
N LYS A 32 -6.46 -1.95 7.97
CA LYS A 32 -5.54 -1.71 9.08
C LYS A 32 -5.45 -2.84 10.12
N ASN A 33 -6.56 -3.56 10.34
CA ASN A 33 -6.62 -4.69 11.28
C ASN A 33 -6.47 -6.06 10.59
N ASN A 34 -6.19 -6.09 9.28
CA ASN A 34 -6.03 -7.32 8.53
C ASN A 34 -4.56 -7.74 8.50
N VAL A 35 -4.24 -8.89 9.10
CA VAL A 35 -2.87 -9.43 9.20
C VAL A 35 -2.19 -9.69 7.86
N LEU A 36 -2.94 -9.76 6.76
CA LEU A 36 -2.37 -9.92 5.42
C LEU A 36 -1.79 -8.62 4.85
N PHE A 37 -2.20 -7.47 5.38
CA PHE A 37 -1.85 -6.17 4.84
C PHE A 37 -1.02 -5.35 5.82
N LYS A 38 0.00 -4.71 5.29
CA LYS A 38 0.65 -3.56 5.89
C LYS A 38 0.10 -2.30 5.23
N THR A 39 -0.52 -1.42 6.00
CA THR A 39 -1.04 -0.14 5.52
C THR A 39 0.02 0.94 5.68
N LEU A 40 0.30 1.70 4.62
CA LEU A 40 1.25 2.81 4.62
C LEU A 40 0.59 4.06 4.05
N ILE A 41 0.77 5.19 4.73
CA ILE A 41 0.37 6.49 4.19
C ILE A 41 1.55 7.14 3.49
N ILE A 42 1.28 7.67 2.31
CA ILE A 42 2.22 8.49 1.54
C ILE A 42 1.77 9.95 1.54
N GLY A 43 2.68 10.86 1.88
CA GLY A 43 2.44 12.30 1.85
C GLY A 43 3.74 13.07 1.71
N GLN A 44 3.66 14.40 1.69
CA GLN A 44 4.80 15.27 1.38
C GLN A 44 5.68 15.58 2.59
N ASP A 45 5.16 15.36 3.80
CA ASP A 45 5.77 15.74 5.07
C ASP A 45 5.53 14.69 6.17
N GLU A 46 6.20 14.87 7.30
CA GLU A 46 5.96 14.05 8.49
C GLU A 46 4.58 14.40 9.10
N PRO A 47 3.85 13.44 9.71
CA PRO A 47 4.31 12.13 10.20
C PRO A 47 3.93 10.94 9.30
N GLU A 48 4.01 11.09 7.98
CA GLU A 48 3.63 10.01 7.06
C GLU A 48 4.66 8.87 7.00
N ASP A 49 4.19 7.65 6.73
CA ASP A 49 5.05 6.45 6.67
C ASP A 49 6.04 6.54 5.52
N ILE A 50 5.60 7.11 4.39
CA ILE A 50 6.41 7.39 3.21
C ILE A 50 6.36 8.90 2.96
N VAL A 51 7.51 9.57 3.12
CA VAL A 51 7.67 10.98 2.79
C VAL A 51 8.10 11.11 1.33
N ASP A 52 7.17 11.52 0.48
CA ASP A 52 7.31 11.75 -0.96
C ASP A 52 7.19 13.25 -1.27
N MET A 53 8.25 13.99 -0.90
CA MET A 53 8.29 15.46 -0.94
C MET A 53 7.85 16.05 -2.29
N ASP A 54 8.28 15.42 -3.39
CA ASP A 54 8.05 15.91 -4.76
C ASP A 54 6.91 15.16 -5.47
N GLY A 55 6.25 14.19 -4.82
CA GLY A 55 5.18 13.39 -5.41
C GLY A 55 5.62 12.32 -6.42
N HIS A 56 6.92 12.14 -6.63
CA HIS A 56 7.47 11.23 -7.63
C HIS A 56 7.09 9.76 -7.38
N ILE A 57 7.08 9.32 -6.12
CA ILE A 57 6.73 7.93 -5.78
C ILE A 57 5.24 7.70 -6.01
N ALA A 58 4.40 8.63 -5.57
CA ALA A 58 2.97 8.60 -5.80
C ALA A 58 2.65 8.52 -7.29
N ASP A 59 3.33 9.32 -8.13
CA ASP A 59 3.13 9.33 -9.58
C ASP A 59 3.54 8.00 -10.24
N ILE A 60 4.71 7.45 -9.87
CA ILE A 60 5.18 6.15 -10.39
C ILE A 60 4.20 5.02 -10.03
N LEU A 61 3.67 5.05 -8.80
CA LEU A 61 2.72 4.04 -8.33
C LEU A 61 1.30 4.30 -8.83
N GLY A 62 1.00 5.51 -9.31
CA GLY A 62 -0.34 5.93 -9.73
C GLY A 62 -1.28 6.22 -8.56
N ILE A 63 -0.75 6.71 -7.43
CA ILE A 63 -1.50 7.04 -6.23
C ILE A 63 -2.05 8.46 -6.33
N GLN A 64 -3.35 8.56 -6.54
CA GLN A 64 -4.15 9.78 -6.53
C GLN A 64 -4.98 9.88 -5.24
N ASP A 65 -5.65 11.01 -5.04
CA ASP A 65 -6.56 11.20 -3.90
C ASP A 65 -7.68 10.16 -3.93
N GLY A 66 -7.96 9.54 -2.78
CA GLY A 66 -8.95 8.46 -2.67
C GLY A 66 -8.49 7.08 -3.17
N SER A 67 -7.37 7.01 -3.89
CA SER A 67 -6.89 5.75 -4.46
C SER A 67 -6.15 4.88 -3.44
N VAL A 68 -6.14 3.57 -3.69
CA VAL A 68 -5.32 2.59 -2.95
C VAL A 68 -4.56 1.73 -3.95
N VAL A 69 -3.26 1.60 -3.72
CA VAL A 69 -2.39 0.70 -4.49
C VAL A 69 -2.00 -0.46 -3.59
N ILE A 70 -2.18 -1.68 -4.10
CA ILE A 70 -1.76 -2.91 -3.42
C ILE A 70 -0.51 -3.45 -4.10
N LEU A 71 0.56 -3.58 -3.32
CA LEU A 71 1.79 -4.25 -3.72
C LEU A 71 1.85 -5.66 -3.12
N ARG A 72 2.43 -6.57 -3.87
CA ARG A 72 2.86 -7.88 -3.37
C ARG A 72 4.08 -7.73 -2.44
N PRO A 73 4.45 -8.77 -1.68
CA PRO A 73 5.67 -8.76 -0.87
C PRO A 73 6.96 -8.52 -1.69
N ASP A 74 6.95 -8.87 -2.98
CA ASP A 74 8.04 -8.62 -3.92
C ASP A 74 7.98 -7.22 -4.57
N LEU A 75 7.16 -6.32 -4.02
CA LEU A 75 6.94 -4.93 -4.44
C LEU A 75 6.33 -4.72 -5.83
N HIS A 76 5.89 -5.78 -6.52
CA HIS A 76 5.13 -5.62 -7.75
C HIS A 76 3.69 -5.17 -7.43
N VAL A 77 3.15 -4.31 -8.28
CA VAL A 77 1.75 -3.86 -8.19
C VAL A 77 0.83 -5.05 -8.48
N LEU A 78 0.02 -5.42 -7.49
CA LEU A 78 -1.05 -6.41 -7.64
C LEU A 78 -2.32 -5.76 -8.20
N ALA A 79 -2.68 -4.59 -7.67
CA ALA A 79 -3.91 -3.89 -8.02
C ALA A 79 -3.83 -2.39 -7.72
N ARG A 80 -4.65 -1.62 -8.44
CA ARG A 80 -4.88 -0.19 -8.20
C ARG A 80 -6.38 0.07 -8.17
N PHE A 81 -6.84 0.78 -7.16
CA PHE A 81 -8.24 1.15 -6.99
C PHE A 81 -8.35 2.66 -6.95
N LYS A 82 -9.27 3.23 -7.74
CA LYS A 82 -9.52 4.68 -7.74
C LYS A 82 -10.28 5.13 -6.49
N GLU A 83 -11.15 4.26 -6.00
CA GLU A 83 -11.88 4.38 -4.73
C GLU A 83 -11.81 3.03 -4.04
N PHE A 84 -11.65 3.01 -2.71
CA PHE A 84 -11.46 1.78 -1.97
C PHE A 84 -12.56 1.54 -0.94
N GLY A 85 -13.35 0.49 -1.17
CA GLY A 85 -14.45 0.12 -0.31
C GLY A 85 -14.57 -1.40 -0.12
N ARG A 86 -15.75 -1.83 0.32
CA ARG A 86 -16.00 -3.25 0.64
C ARG A 86 -15.90 -4.17 -0.58
N ASN A 87 -16.25 -3.68 -1.76
CA ASN A 87 -16.23 -4.47 -2.98
C ASN A 87 -14.79 -4.77 -3.41
N GLU A 88 -13.92 -3.76 -3.32
CA GLU A 88 -12.51 -3.83 -3.68
C GLU A 88 -11.76 -4.78 -2.74
N ILE A 89 -12.07 -4.75 -1.44
CA ILE A 89 -11.53 -5.72 -0.47
C ILE A 89 -11.87 -7.15 -0.89
N SER A 90 -13.12 -7.41 -1.24
CA SER A 90 -13.56 -8.74 -1.68
C SER A 90 -12.85 -9.16 -2.96
N GLU A 91 -12.64 -8.23 -3.88
CA GLU A 91 -11.89 -8.47 -5.11
C GLU A 91 -10.42 -8.82 -4.84
N ILE A 92 -9.74 -8.07 -3.96
CA ILE A 92 -8.33 -8.32 -3.62
C ILE A 92 -8.18 -9.67 -2.94
N MET A 93 -9.06 -9.99 -1.98
CA MET A 93 -9.03 -11.29 -1.31
C MET A 93 -9.24 -12.44 -2.30
N ARG A 94 -10.12 -12.26 -3.31
CA ARG A 94 -10.28 -13.21 -4.41
C ARG A 94 -8.99 -13.37 -5.24
N ARG A 95 -8.32 -12.26 -5.60
CA ARG A 95 -7.05 -12.28 -6.35
C ARG A 95 -5.92 -12.92 -5.56
N ILE A 96 -5.82 -12.67 -4.25
CA ILE A 96 -4.82 -13.30 -3.38
C ILE A 96 -5.02 -14.82 -3.34
N ASN A 97 -6.27 -15.27 -3.23
CA ASN A 97 -6.58 -16.70 -3.18
C ASN A 97 -6.34 -17.41 -4.54
N SER A 98 -6.56 -16.75 -5.68
CA SER A 98 -6.26 -17.35 -6.99
C SER A 98 -4.76 -17.59 -7.18
N VAL A 99 -3.91 -16.63 -6.79
CA VAL A 99 -2.45 -16.78 -6.87
C VAL A 99 -1.95 -17.97 -6.02
N LYS A 100 -2.51 -18.18 -4.83
CA LYS A 100 -2.15 -19.32 -3.97
C LYS A 100 -2.57 -20.68 -4.52
N THR A 101 -3.50 -20.72 -5.49
CA THR A 101 -4.03 -21.98 -6.04
C THR A 101 -3.22 -22.43 -7.25
N GLU A 102 -2.55 -21.52 -7.96
CA GLU A 102 -1.69 -21.83 -9.11
C GLU A 102 -0.27 -22.31 -8.72
N GLU A 103 0.11 -22.16 -7.44
CA GLU A 103 1.40 -22.65 -6.89
C GLU A 103 1.32 -24.08 -6.31
N LYS A 104 0.21 -24.82 -6.54
CA LYS A 104 0.02 -26.22 -6.15
C LYS A 104 -0.14 -27.14 -7.35
#